data_AF-A0A2T7URC6-F1
#
_entry.id   AF-A0A2T7URC6-F1
#
_cell.length_a   1.000
_cell.length_b   1.000
_cell.length_c   1.000
_cell.angle_alpha   90.00
_cell.angle_beta   90.00
_cell.angle_gamma   90.00
#
_symmetry.space_group_name_H-M   'P 1'
#
loop_
_entity.id
_entity.type
_entity.pdbx_description
1 polymer ?
#
loop_
_entity_poly.entity_id
_entity_poly.type
_entity_poly.pdbx_seq_one_letter_code
_entity_poly.pdbx_strand_id
1 'polypeptide(L)'
;MTGGQFRKRVEAYLRREWHPLMREIDPAGFETWRASMLPTVAEAEANFAFNWQLAAYREASARLARYRLAEGRAEILEEQATGELDAEGQPITETIVLAPAIPPLPAEIEATAYDETGAPVGVEPIPNPAILTDDTERAAAQAVIDATPQPVLDFAAGLEG
;
A
#
# COMPACT_ATOMS: atom_id res chain seq x y z
N MET A 1 -1.01 12.20 -7.78
CA MET A 1 -0.53 12.77 -9.06
C MET A 1 0.03 11.62 -9.88
N THR A 2 -0.34 11.44 -11.14
CA THR A 2 0.20 10.37 -12.01
C THR A 2 1.43 10.84 -12.78
N GLY A 3 2.20 9.92 -13.39
CA GLY A 3 3.34 10.28 -14.24
C GLY A 3 2.95 11.14 -15.45
N GLY A 4 1.74 10.95 -15.99
CA GLY A 4 1.19 11.83 -17.03
C GLY A 4 0.87 13.23 -16.52
N GLN A 5 0.38 13.36 -15.29
CA GLN A 5 0.14 14.67 -14.65
C GLN A 5 1.46 15.38 -14.33
N PHE A 6 2.49 14.65 -13.89
CA PHE A 6 3.83 15.20 -13.68
C PHE A 6 4.39 15.81 -14.98
N ARG A 7 4.38 15.04 -16.09
CA ARG A 7 4.84 15.53 -17.40
C ARG A 7 4.10 16.77 -17.87
N LYS A 8 2.77 16.79 -17.74
CA LYS A 8 1.97 17.99 -18.09
C LYS A 8 2.37 19.22 -17.27
N ARG A 9 2.69 19.05 -15.98
CA ARG A 9 3.15 20.16 -15.13
C ARG A 9 4.54 20.65 -15.53
N VAL A 10 5.45 19.73 -15.84
CA VAL A 10 6.79 20.07 -16.36
C VAL A 10 6.66 20.81 -17.69
N GLU A 11 5.85 20.33 -18.63
CA GLU A 11 5.61 20.99 -19.92
C GLU A 11 4.99 22.39 -19.76
N ALA A 12 4.05 22.55 -18.83
CA ALA A 12 3.46 23.85 -18.51
C ALA A 12 4.51 24.83 -17.96
N TYR A 13 5.38 24.37 -17.06
CA TYR A 13 6.50 25.15 -16.56
C TYR A 13 7.46 25.54 -17.70
N LEU A 14 7.88 24.56 -18.51
CA LEU A 14 8.74 24.80 -19.66
C LEU A 14 8.12 25.82 -20.64
N ARG A 15 6.81 25.75 -20.89
CA ARG A 15 6.09 26.66 -21.79
C ARG A 15 6.06 28.09 -21.25
N ARG A 16 5.96 28.24 -19.93
CA ARG A 16 5.95 29.55 -19.27
C ARG A 16 7.31 30.22 -19.36
N GLU A 17 8.38 29.50 -19.02
CA GLU A 17 9.74 30.06 -19.00
C GLU A 17 10.31 30.23 -20.42
N TRP A 18 10.06 29.26 -21.29
CA TRP A 18 10.45 29.29 -22.70
C TRP A 18 9.22 29.09 -23.59
N HIS A 19 8.63 30.21 -24.03
CA HIS A 19 7.50 30.18 -24.96
C HIS A 19 7.87 29.44 -26.26
N PRO A 20 6.96 28.65 -26.88
CA PRO A 20 7.26 27.86 -28.08
C PRO A 20 7.94 28.65 -29.20
N LEU A 21 7.47 29.87 -29.47
CA LEU A 21 8.09 30.75 -30.47
C LEU A 21 9.55 31.11 -30.14
N MET A 22 9.91 31.29 -28.87
CA MET A 22 11.31 31.55 -28.49
C MET A 22 12.19 30.31 -28.70
N ARG A 23 11.63 29.11 -28.53
CA ARG A 23 12.35 27.86 -28.80
C ARG A 23 12.61 27.65 -30.29
N GLU A 24 11.71 28.12 -31.15
CA GLU A 24 11.91 28.10 -32.60
C GLU A 24 12.97 29.13 -33.04
N ILE A 25 12.99 30.30 -32.40
CA ILE A 25 13.96 31.37 -32.67
C ILE A 25 15.36 31.00 -32.17
N ASP A 26 15.47 30.40 -30.98
CA ASP A 26 16.75 29.97 -30.39
C ASP A 26 16.66 28.55 -29.81
N PRO A 27 16.70 27.51 -30.67
CA PRO A 27 16.67 26.12 -30.23
C PRO A 27 17.89 25.75 -29.37
N ALA A 28 19.06 26.31 -29.67
CA ALA A 28 20.30 26.00 -28.97
C ALA A 28 20.33 26.59 -27.55
N GLY A 29 19.83 27.83 -27.39
CA GLY A 29 19.66 28.45 -26.09
C GLY A 29 18.64 27.72 -25.23
N PHE A 30 17.53 27.25 -25.82
CA PHE A 30 16.54 26.45 -25.11
C PHE A 30 17.15 25.16 -24.57
N GLU A 31 17.87 24.40 -25.40
CA GLU A 31 18.51 23.15 -24.97
C GLU A 31 19.62 23.40 -23.93
N THR A 32 20.39 24.47 -24.06
CA THR A 32 21.41 24.86 -23.06
C THR A 32 20.78 25.19 -21.71
N TRP A 33 19.73 26.02 -21.72
CA TRP A 33 18.98 26.35 -20.50
C TRP A 33 18.33 25.11 -19.88
N ARG A 34 17.71 24.26 -20.72
CA ARG A 34 17.06 23.02 -20.28
C ARG A 34 18.05 22.06 -19.64
N ALA A 35 19.23 21.90 -20.23
CA ALA A 35 20.31 21.06 -19.70
C ALA A 35 20.92 21.63 -18.41
N SER A 36 20.83 22.94 -18.19
CA SER A 36 21.28 23.59 -16.95
C SER A 36 20.32 23.40 -15.76
N MET A 37 19.09 22.96 -16.01
CA MET A 37 18.13 22.73 -14.93
C MET A 37 18.52 21.54 -14.08
N LEU A 38 18.41 21.71 -12.75
CA LEU A 38 18.56 20.64 -11.79
C LEU A 38 17.28 20.51 -10.93
N PRO A 39 16.75 19.29 -10.74
CA PRO A 39 17.07 18.11 -11.54
C PRO A 39 16.73 18.34 -13.02
N THR A 40 17.46 17.69 -13.92
CA THR A 40 17.06 17.63 -15.32
C THR A 40 15.68 17.00 -15.41
N VAL A 41 14.96 17.24 -16.51
CA VAL A 41 13.61 16.67 -16.70
C VAL A 41 13.64 15.13 -16.57
N ALA A 42 14.67 14.49 -17.12
CA ALA A 42 14.81 13.03 -17.06
C ALA A 42 15.04 12.53 -15.63
N GLU A 43 15.89 13.19 -14.85
CA GLU A 43 16.09 12.84 -13.43
C GLU A 43 14.82 13.08 -12.60
N ALA A 44 14.09 14.15 -12.88
CA ALA A 44 12.85 14.45 -12.18
C ALA A 44 11.75 13.40 -12.48
N GLU A 45 11.67 12.92 -13.73
CA GLU A 45 10.80 11.80 -14.11
C GLU A 45 11.19 10.50 -13.42
N ALA A 46 12.48 10.18 -13.38
CA ALA A 46 12.99 8.99 -12.70
C ALA A 46 12.70 9.03 -11.19
N ASN A 47 12.98 10.16 -10.53
CA ASN A 47 12.70 10.37 -9.11
C ASN A 47 11.21 10.27 -8.81
N PHE A 48 10.35 10.85 -9.67
CA PHE A 48 8.91 10.73 -9.51
C PHE A 48 8.44 9.28 -9.62
N ALA A 49 8.92 8.54 -10.63
CA ALA A 49 8.57 7.13 -10.82
C ALA A 49 9.01 6.26 -9.63
N PHE A 50 10.24 6.46 -9.16
CA PHE A 50 10.78 5.77 -7.99
C PHE A 50 9.93 6.04 -6.74
N ASN A 51 9.67 7.32 -6.43
CA ASN A 51 8.88 7.70 -5.25
C ASN A 51 7.45 7.18 -5.30
N TRP A 52 6.85 7.17 -6.49
CA TRP A 52 5.52 6.59 -6.69
C TRP A 52 5.50 5.09 -6.41
N GLN A 53 6.48 4.35 -6.95
CA GLN A 53 6.60 2.90 -6.73
C GLN A 53 6.86 2.59 -5.26
N LEU A 54 7.73 3.35 -4.60
CA LEU A 54 8.00 3.18 -3.17
C LEU A 54 6.75 3.40 -2.31
N ALA A 55 5.95 4.43 -2.64
CA ALA A 55 4.69 4.67 -1.94
C ALA A 55 3.69 3.53 -2.14
N ALA A 56 3.54 3.05 -3.39
CA ALA A 56 2.66 1.93 -3.72
C ALA A 56 3.09 0.63 -3.02
N TYR A 57 4.40 0.33 -3.02
CA TYR A 57 4.97 -0.81 -2.31
C TYR A 57 4.63 -0.76 -0.81
N ARG A 58 4.84 0.39 -0.15
CA ARG A 58 4.53 0.56 1.27
C ARG A 58 3.06 0.36 1.59
N GLU A 59 2.18 0.90 0.75
CA GLU A 59 0.73 0.71 0.90
C GLU A 59 0.34 -0.76 0.75
N ALA A 60 0.89 -1.45 -0.25
CA ALA A 60 0.67 -2.88 -0.47
C ALA A 60 1.18 -3.73 0.71
N SER A 61 2.39 -3.48 1.19
CA SER A 61 2.95 -4.17 2.36
C SER A 61 2.08 -3.93 3.61
N ALA A 62 1.64 -2.69 3.84
CA ALA A 62 0.73 -2.37 4.95
C ALA A 62 -0.63 -3.07 4.80
N ARG A 63 -1.15 -3.23 3.58
CA ARG A 63 -2.38 -3.99 3.32
C ARG A 63 -2.20 -5.47 3.64
N LEU A 64 -1.05 -6.05 3.27
CA LEU A 64 -0.74 -7.45 3.51
C LEU A 64 -0.45 -7.76 4.98
N ALA A 65 0.10 -6.82 5.74
CA ALA A 65 0.38 -6.94 7.18
C ALA A 65 -0.88 -7.01 8.06
N ARG A 66 -2.05 -6.59 7.54
CA ARG A 66 -3.32 -6.77 8.24
C ARG A 66 -3.71 -8.25 8.23
N TYR A 67 -4.35 -8.69 9.31
CA TYR A 67 -4.91 -10.03 9.39
C TYR A 67 -5.95 -10.26 8.29
N ARG A 68 -6.06 -11.49 7.80
CA ARG A 68 -7.04 -11.88 6.78
C ARG A 68 -8.38 -12.14 7.44
N LEU A 69 -9.47 -11.63 6.88
CA LEU A 69 -10.79 -11.73 7.51
C LEU A 69 -11.29 -13.17 7.63
N ALA A 70 -10.94 -14.03 6.68
CA ALA A 70 -11.26 -15.46 6.70
C ALA A 70 -10.51 -16.25 7.78
N GLU A 71 -9.42 -15.69 8.33
CA GLU A 71 -8.55 -16.36 9.31
C GLU A 71 -8.73 -15.76 10.71
N GLY A 72 -9.03 -14.46 10.79
CA GLY A 72 -9.06 -13.72 12.04
C GLY A 72 -7.65 -13.49 12.57
N ARG A 73 -7.52 -13.34 13.89
CA ARG A 73 -6.25 -13.15 14.58
C ARG A 73 -6.31 -13.81 15.95
N ALA A 74 -5.27 -14.56 16.31
CA ALA A 74 -5.13 -15.03 17.68
C ALA A 74 -4.98 -13.86 18.68
N GLU A 75 -5.13 -14.17 19.95
CA GLU A 75 -4.79 -13.25 21.04
C GLU A 75 -3.29 -12.89 20.96
N ILE A 76 -2.97 -11.62 21.16
CA ILE A 76 -1.58 -11.16 21.28
C ILE A 76 -1.22 -11.16 22.76
N LEU A 77 -0.22 -11.96 23.10
CA LEU A 77 0.26 -12.17 24.45
C LEU A 77 1.69 -11.64 24.59
N GLU A 78 2.01 -11.13 25.78
CA GLU A 78 3.37 -10.76 26.16
C GLU A 78 3.69 -11.31 27.54
N GLU A 79 4.86 -11.93 27.69
CA GLU A 79 5.37 -12.31 29.01
C GLU A 79 6.08 -11.12 29.63
N GLN A 80 5.63 -10.69 30.81
CA GLN A 80 6.26 -9.64 31.57
C GLN A 80 6.71 -10.15 32.93
N ALA A 81 7.89 -9.70 33.37
CA ALA A 81 8.34 -9.96 34.73
C ALA A 81 7.46 -9.16 35.71
N THR A 82 6.97 -9.82 36.75
CA THR A 82 6.15 -9.19 37.78
C THR A 82 6.96 -8.30 38.71
N GLY A 83 8.30 -8.40 38.65
CA GLY A 83 9.24 -7.78 39.60
C GLY A 83 9.52 -8.64 40.83
N GLU A 84 8.90 -9.80 40.95
CA GLU A 84 9.16 -10.79 42.00
C GLU A 84 10.17 -11.85 41.54
N LEU A 85 10.89 -12.43 42.51
CA LEU A 85 11.78 -13.56 42.28
C LEU A 85 11.21 -14.80 42.97
N ASP A 86 11.35 -15.97 42.34
CA ASP A 86 11.03 -17.26 42.95
C ASP A 86 12.07 -17.67 44.01
N ALA A 87 11.87 -18.84 44.64
CA ALA A 87 12.75 -19.33 45.69
C ALA A 87 14.17 -19.64 45.20
N GLU A 88 14.33 -19.83 43.89
CA GLU A 88 15.57 -20.08 43.16
C GLU A 88 16.19 -18.79 42.59
N GLY A 89 15.59 -17.63 42.90
CA GLY A 89 16.06 -16.31 42.49
C GLY A 89 15.81 -15.96 41.02
N GLN A 90 14.93 -16.70 40.33
CA GLN A 90 14.54 -16.44 38.95
C GLN A 90 13.33 -15.48 38.90
N PRO A 91 13.23 -14.59 37.90
CA PRO A 91 12.10 -13.68 37.79
C PRO A 91 10.80 -14.45 37.54
N ILE A 92 9.77 -14.15 38.34
CA ILE A 92 8.42 -14.63 38.08
C ILE A 92 7.86 -13.82 36.91
N THR A 93 7.35 -14.52 35.91
CA THR A 93 6.69 -13.92 34.75
C THR A 93 5.20 -14.19 34.78
N GLU A 94 4.44 -13.23 34.28
CA GLU A 94 3.01 -13.39 33.97
C GLU A 94 2.75 -13.09 32.50
N THR A 95 1.70 -13.71 31.97
CA THR A 95 1.25 -13.48 30.60
C THR A 95 0.17 -12.41 30.59
N ILE A 96 0.43 -11.32 29.87
CA ILE A 96 -0.52 -10.21 29.70
C ILE A 96 -1.10 -10.26 28.30
N VAL A 97 -2.42 -10.09 28.22
CA VAL A 97 -3.14 -9.94 26.94
C VAL A 97 -2.96 -8.51 26.43
N LEU A 98 -2.16 -8.35 25.38
CA LEU A 98 -1.99 -7.06 24.70
C LEU A 98 -3.14 -6.74 23.74
N ALA A 99 -3.71 -7.77 23.11
CA ALA A 99 -4.86 -7.59 22.25
C ALA A 99 -5.71 -8.87 22.18
N PRO A 100 -7.04 -8.78 22.27
CA PRO A 100 -7.91 -9.96 22.25
C PRO A 100 -7.88 -10.66 20.89
N ALA A 101 -8.26 -11.94 20.91
CA ALA A 101 -8.50 -12.70 19.69
C ALA A 101 -9.63 -12.07 18.85
N ILE A 102 -9.48 -12.16 17.54
CA ILE A 102 -10.50 -11.79 16.54
C ILE A 102 -10.89 -13.08 15.82
N PRO A 103 -12.15 -13.54 15.93
CA PRO A 103 -12.56 -14.76 15.24
C PRO A 103 -12.60 -14.55 13.72
N PRO A 104 -12.39 -15.60 12.92
CA PRO A 104 -12.60 -15.55 11.47
C PRO A 104 -14.06 -15.23 11.14
N LEU A 105 -14.26 -14.50 10.04
CA LEU A 105 -15.60 -14.34 9.47
C LEU A 105 -16.10 -15.68 8.90
N PRO A 106 -17.41 -15.95 8.94
CA PRO A 106 -17.95 -17.14 8.31
C PRO A 106 -17.74 -17.09 6.80
N ALA A 107 -17.41 -18.24 6.20
CA ALA A 107 -17.15 -18.35 4.76
C ALA A 107 -18.39 -18.02 3.91
N GLU A 108 -19.57 -18.32 4.43
CA GLU A 108 -20.86 -18.05 3.82
C GLU A 108 -21.74 -17.24 4.76
N ILE A 109 -22.62 -16.43 4.20
CA ILE A 109 -23.69 -15.72 4.91
C ILE A 109 -25.04 -16.06 4.27
N GLU A 110 -26.11 -15.92 5.02
CA GLU A 110 -27.46 -16.09 4.48
C GLU A 110 -27.91 -14.81 3.78
N ALA A 111 -28.36 -14.95 2.52
CA ALA A 111 -28.98 -13.88 1.77
C ALA A 111 -30.43 -14.25 1.42
N THR A 112 -31.33 -13.27 1.51
CA THR A 112 -32.73 -13.45 1.13
C THR A 112 -32.84 -13.57 -0.38
N ALA A 113 -33.43 -14.67 -0.84
CA ALA A 113 -33.78 -14.88 -2.24
C ALA A 113 -35.14 -14.22 -2.53
N TYR A 114 -35.23 -13.55 -3.68
CA TYR A 114 -36.46 -12.87 -4.14
C TYR A 114 -36.93 -13.47 -5.46
N ASP A 115 -38.24 -13.62 -5.63
CA ASP A 115 -38.84 -14.03 -6.90
C ASP A 115 -38.89 -12.87 -7.92
N GLU A 116 -39.42 -13.16 -9.12
CA GLU A 116 -39.59 -12.18 -10.20
C GLU A 116 -40.53 -11.00 -9.84
N THR A 117 -41.33 -11.14 -8.79
CA THR A 117 -42.23 -10.10 -8.28
C THR A 117 -41.59 -9.28 -7.15
N GLY A 118 -40.40 -9.67 -6.70
CA GLY A 118 -39.70 -9.06 -5.58
C GLY A 118 -40.17 -9.55 -4.20
N ALA A 119 -40.92 -10.65 -4.14
CA ALA A 119 -41.33 -11.26 -2.86
C ALA A 119 -40.22 -12.20 -2.35
N PRO A 120 -39.94 -12.21 -1.02
CA PRO A 120 -38.94 -13.12 -0.46
C PRO A 120 -39.43 -14.56 -0.52
N VAL A 121 -38.64 -15.45 -1.11
CA VAL A 121 -38.98 -16.88 -1.29
C VAL A 121 -38.11 -17.84 -0.47
N GLY A 122 -37.11 -17.31 0.25
CA GLY A 122 -36.27 -18.11 1.13
C GLY A 122 -34.96 -17.40 1.47
N VAL A 123 -34.06 -18.16 2.08
CA VAL A 123 -32.66 -17.77 2.29
C VAL A 123 -31.75 -18.78 1.60
N GLU A 124 -30.66 -18.30 1.04
CA GLU A 124 -29.62 -19.13 0.43
C GLU A 124 -28.24 -18.76 0.99
N PRO A 125 -27.34 -19.74 1.17
CA PRO A 125 -25.97 -19.46 1.53
C PRO A 125 -25.24 -18.86 0.33
N ILE A 126 -24.62 -17.70 0.54
CA ILE A 126 -23.75 -17.06 -0.43
C ILE A 126 -22.35 -16.87 0.16
N PRO A 127 -21.29 -16.87 -0.66
CA PRO A 127 -19.95 -16.53 -0.19
C PRO A 127 -19.95 -15.16 0.49
N ASN A 128 -19.24 -15.05 1.61
CA ASN A 128 -19.19 -13.81 2.37
C ASN A 128 -18.52 -12.69 1.54
N PRO A 129 -19.26 -11.63 1.16
CA PRO A 129 -18.73 -10.59 0.27
C PRO A 129 -17.57 -9.80 0.90
N ALA A 130 -17.50 -9.73 2.24
CA ALA A 130 -16.37 -9.09 2.92
C ALA A 130 -15.07 -9.90 2.74
N ILE A 131 -15.15 -11.24 2.80
CA ILE A 131 -13.99 -12.11 2.56
C ILE A 131 -13.55 -12.01 1.09
N LEU A 132 -14.50 -12.05 0.14
CA LEU A 132 -14.18 -11.90 -1.28
C LEU A 132 -13.47 -10.58 -1.58
N THR A 133 -13.94 -9.49 -0.95
CA THR A 133 -13.33 -8.17 -1.08
C THR A 133 -11.93 -8.15 -0.47
N ASP A 134 -11.76 -8.69 0.75
CA ASP A 134 -10.46 -8.79 1.41
C ASP A 134 -9.45 -9.56 0.55
N ASP A 135 -9.81 -10.72 0.04
CA ASP A 135 -8.95 -11.55 -0.80
C ASP A 135 -8.57 -10.86 -2.12
N THR A 136 -9.52 -10.15 -2.73
CA THR A 136 -9.26 -9.39 -3.96
C THR A 136 -8.26 -8.26 -3.73
N GLU A 137 -8.44 -7.49 -2.65
CA GLU A 137 -7.52 -6.41 -2.28
C GLU A 137 -6.13 -6.94 -1.90
N ARG A 138 -6.06 -8.08 -1.21
CA ARG A 138 -4.78 -8.74 -0.89
C ARG A 138 -4.07 -9.22 -2.14
N ALA A 139 -4.79 -9.85 -3.08
CA ALA A 139 -4.21 -10.25 -4.36
C ALA A 139 -3.69 -9.04 -5.15
N ALA A 140 -4.43 -7.93 -5.16
CA ALA A 140 -3.99 -6.69 -5.78
C ALA A 140 -2.73 -6.11 -5.12
N ALA A 141 -2.66 -6.13 -3.78
CA ALA A 141 -1.48 -5.71 -3.03
C ALA A 141 -0.26 -6.60 -3.33
N GLN A 142 -0.45 -7.92 -3.37
CA GLN A 142 0.62 -8.84 -3.73
C GLN A 142 1.15 -8.57 -5.14
N ALA A 143 0.27 -8.32 -6.11
CA ALA A 143 0.67 -7.97 -7.47
C ALA A 143 1.51 -6.67 -7.54
N VAL A 144 1.23 -5.69 -6.67
CA VAL A 144 2.06 -4.48 -6.55
C VAL A 144 3.46 -4.82 -6.03
N ILE A 145 3.55 -5.65 -4.99
CA ILE A 145 4.85 -6.09 -4.44
C ILE A 145 5.64 -6.86 -5.49
N ASP A 146 5.01 -7.82 -6.16
CA ASP A 146 5.65 -8.66 -7.19
C ASP A 146 6.14 -7.82 -8.39
N ALA A 147 5.44 -6.74 -8.73
CA ALA A 147 5.82 -5.81 -9.78
C ALA A 147 6.82 -4.72 -9.34
N THR A 148 7.14 -4.65 -8.04
CA THR A 148 8.03 -3.61 -7.51
C THR A 148 9.49 -3.87 -7.94
N PRO A 149 10.18 -2.91 -8.58
CA PRO A 149 11.56 -3.10 -9.00
C PRO A 149 12.53 -3.26 -7.82
N GLN A 150 13.58 -4.08 -8.01
CA GLN A 150 14.59 -4.36 -6.98
C GLN A 150 15.19 -3.09 -6.33
N PRO A 151 15.53 -2.01 -7.05
CA PRO A 151 16.08 -0.81 -6.41
C PRO A 151 15.13 -0.16 -5.39
N VAL A 152 13.81 -0.30 -5.58
CA VAL A 152 12.80 0.20 -4.63
C VAL A 152 12.75 -0.70 -3.39
N LEU A 153 12.84 -2.03 -3.59
CA LEU A 153 12.88 -3.01 -2.51
C LEU A 153 14.13 -2.82 -1.64
N ASP A 154 15.30 -2.68 -2.27
CA ASP A 154 16.58 -2.48 -1.57
C ASP A 154 16.54 -1.19 -0.73
N PHE A 155 15.99 -0.12 -1.30
CA PHE A 155 15.82 1.14 -0.57
C PHE A 155 14.86 1.00 0.61
N ALA A 156 13.75 0.28 0.43
CA ALA A 156 12.79 0.05 1.51
C ALA A 156 13.41 -0.76 2.65
N ALA A 157 14.13 -1.84 2.34
CA ALA A 157 14.80 -2.68 3.33
C ALA A 157 15.91 -1.93 4.08
N GLY A 158 16.66 -1.06 3.40
CA GLY A 158 17.70 -0.24 4.02
C GLY A 158 17.18 0.87 4.96
N LEU A 159 15.88 1.14 4.99
CA LEU A 159 15.26 2.05 5.97
C LEU A 159 14.74 1.34 7.22
N GLU A 160 14.63 0.01 7.20
CA GLU A 160 14.11 -0.80 8.30
C GLU A 160 15.22 -1.37 9.21
N GLY A 161 16.50 -1.16 8.86
CA GLY A 161 17.68 -1.51 9.66
C GLY A 161 18.32 -0.31 10.33
#